data_AF-A0A814K898-F1
#
_entry.id   AF-A0A814K898-F1
#
_cell.length_a   1.000
_cell.length_b   1.000
_cell.length_c   1.000
_cell.angle_alpha   90.00
_cell.angle_beta   90.00
_cell.angle_gamma   90.00
#
_symmetry.space_group_name_H-M   'P 1'
#
loop_
_entity.id
_entity.type
_entity.pdbx_description
1 polymer ?
#
loop_
_entity_poly.entity_id
_entity_poly.type
_entity_poly.pdbx_seq_one_letter_code
_entity_poly.pdbx_strand_id
1 'polypeptide(L)'
;MHQEGSFFFRHDPGGWELDDITVYHGMTQLITNGGFETGDLTGWTYSGSCNWYSGTAKSGSSYAHTGSYYYYDRCADYGDKIQQTFPTVVGDIYVISFWLSNYDCCGTTEIATVTVG
;
A
#
# COMPACT_ATOMS: atom_id res chain seq x y z
N MET A 1 -11.94 -10.17 -20.95
CA MET A 1 -10.54 -10.40 -20.55
C MET A 1 -10.32 -9.60 -19.29
N HIS A 2 -9.96 -10.25 -18.18
CA HIS A 2 -9.56 -9.55 -16.96
C HIS A 2 -8.05 -9.32 -17.06
N GLN A 3 -7.59 -8.11 -16.81
CA GLN A 3 -6.17 -7.78 -16.82
C GLN A 3 -5.78 -7.29 -15.42
N GLU A 4 -4.73 -7.87 -14.84
CA GLU A 4 -4.29 -7.48 -13.52
C GLU A 4 -3.38 -6.26 -13.62
N GLY A 5 -3.79 -5.15 -13.01
CA GLY A 5 -2.92 -3.99 -12.79
C GLY A 5 -1.97 -4.25 -11.62
N SER A 6 -0.74 -3.76 -11.69
CA SER A 6 0.16 -3.72 -10.54
C SER A 6 0.87 -2.37 -10.47
N PHE A 7 1.00 -1.84 -9.25
CA PHE A 7 1.80 -0.67 -8.94
C PHE A 7 2.91 -1.09 -8.00
N PHE A 8 4.10 -0.48 -8.13
CA PHE A 8 5.19 -0.67 -7.19
C PHE A 8 5.72 0.69 -6.75
N PHE A 9 6.06 0.81 -5.48
CA PHE A 9 6.84 1.90 -4.95
C PHE A 9 8.30 1.44 -4.90
N ARG A 10 9.24 2.29 -5.34
CA ARG A 10 10.67 2.09 -5.10
C ARG A 10 11.26 3.39 -4.59
N HIS A 11 11.69 3.41 -3.34
CA HIS A 11 12.49 4.49 -2.78
C HIS A 11 13.34 3.99 -1.61
N ASP A 12 14.51 4.60 -1.41
CA ASP A 12 15.45 4.27 -0.33
C ASP A 12 16.23 5.55 0.07
N PRO A 13 16.18 6.00 1.34
CA PRO A 13 17.05 5.42 2.37
C PRO A 13 16.33 5.20 3.72
N GLY A 14 16.03 3.95 4.06
CA GLY A 14 15.79 3.52 5.45
C GLY A 14 14.44 2.87 5.77
N GLY A 15 13.46 2.96 4.88
CA GLY A 15 12.14 2.36 5.03
C GLY A 15 10.97 3.26 4.67
N TRP A 16 9.80 2.66 4.55
CA TRP A 16 8.55 3.34 4.27
C TRP A 16 7.39 2.71 5.04
N GLU A 17 6.39 3.53 5.29
CA GLU A 17 5.13 3.17 5.90
C GLU A 17 3.99 3.51 4.93
N LEU A 18 3.07 2.58 4.71
CA LEU A 18 1.87 2.78 3.88
C LEU A 18 0.62 2.71 4.75
N ASP A 19 -0.37 3.55 4.41
CA ASP A 19 -1.69 3.51 5.03
C ASP A 19 -2.77 3.97 4.03
N ASP A 20 -4.04 3.72 4.34
CA ASP A 20 -5.20 4.19 3.59
C ASP A 20 -5.18 3.92 2.07
N ILE A 21 -4.71 2.74 1.66
CA ILE A 21 -4.76 2.34 0.25
C ILE A 21 -6.23 2.17 -0.17
N THR A 22 -6.58 2.84 -1.25
CA THR A 22 -7.92 2.84 -1.83
C THR A 22 -7.83 2.73 -3.34
N VAL A 23 -8.69 1.91 -3.92
CA VAL A 23 -8.95 1.85 -5.36
C VAL A 23 -10.45 1.92 -5.56
N TYR A 24 -10.93 3.02 -6.14
CA TYR A 24 -12.33 3.20 -6.46
C TYR A 24 -12.60 2.96 -7.94
N HIS A 25 -13.60 2.13 -8.23
CA HIS A 25 -14.29 2.09 -9.52
C HIS A 25 -15.69 2.67 -9.35
N GLY A 26 -15.90 3.90 -9.84
CA GLY A 26 -17.09 4.67 -9.51
C GLY A 26 -17.18 4.95 -8.00
N MET A 27 -18.19 4.39 -7.33
CA MET A 27 -18.38 4.51 -5.88
C MET A 27 -17.94 3.26 -5.10
N THR A 28 -17.39 2.25 -5.78
CA THR A 28 -17.04 0.96 -5.18
C THR A 28 -15.57 0.93 -4.81
N GLN A 29 -15.26 0.74 -3.51
CA GLN A 29 -13.92 0.44 -3.03
C GLN A 29 -13.56 -1.01 -3.35
N LEU A 30 -12.42 -1.23 -4.01
CA LEU A 30 -11.96 -2.54 -4.46
C LEU A 30 -10.89 -3.16 -3.57
N ILE A 31 -10.21 -2.35 -2.77
CA ILE A 31 -9.21 -2.81 -1.81
C ILE A 31 -9.88 -3.19 -0.49
N THR A 32 -9.48 -4.35 0.02
CA THR A 32 -9.78 -4.80 1.37
C THR A 32 -8.61 -4.50 2.29
N ASN A 33 -8.91 -4.11 3.53
CA ASN A 33 -7.89 -3.83 4.56
C ASN A 33 -6.79 -2.85 4.10
N GLY A 34 -7.19 -1.78 3.40
CA GLY A 34 -6.26 -0.78 2.87
C GLY A 34 -5.54 0.05 3.93
N GLY A 35 -6.14 0.17 5.12
CA GLY A 35 -5.51 0.81 6.29
C GLY A 35 -4.97 -0.16 7.34
N PHE A 36 -4.90 -1.47 7.03
CA PHE A 36 -4.29 -2.49 7.92
C PHE A 36 -4.92 -2.64 9.32
N GLU A 37 -6.11 -2.10 9.54
CA GLU A 37 -6.82 -2.07 10.83
C GLU A 37 -7.26 -3.44 11.36
N THR A 38 -7.09 -4.52 10.59
CA THR A 38 -7.21 -5.89 11.11
C THR A 38 -6.05 -6.29 12.02
N GLY A 39 -4.98 -5.50 12.05
CA GLY A 39 -3.75 -5.78 12.78
C GLY A 39 -2.85 -6.81 12.12
N ASP A 40 -3.14 -7.16 10.86
CA ASP A 40 -2.38 -8.08 10.03
C ASP A 40 -2.49 -7.72 8.54
N LEU A 41 -1.88 -8.53 7.68
CA LEU A 41 -1.93 -8.38 6.22
C LEU A 41 -3.15 -9.08 5.59
N THR A 42 -4.28 -9.21 6.29
CA THR A 42 -5.49 -9.79 5.69
C THR A 42 -5.81 -9.12 4.35
N GLY A 43 -5.98 -9.92 3.29
CA GLY A 43 -6.22 -9.43 1.93
C GLY A 43 -4.95 -9.05 1.14
N TRP A 44 -3.78 -8.98 1.77
CA TRP A 44 -2.52 -8.64 1.14
C TRP A 44 -1.56 -9.83 1.10
N THR A 45 -0.85 -9.98 -0.01
CA THR A 45 0.26 -10.92 -0.14
C THR A 45 1.57 -10.14 -0.02
N TYR A 46 2.34 -10.41 1.03
CA TYR A 46 3.72 -9.95 1.13
C TYR A 46 4.65 -10.89 0.37
N SER A 47 5.66 -10.33 -0.28
CA SER A 47 6.81 -11.09 -0.78
C SER A 47 8.06 -10.28 -0.54
N GLY A 48 9.01 -10.88 0.15
CA GLY A 48 10.26 -10.25 0.51
C GLY A 48 11.16 -11.26 1.22
N SER A 49 12.42 -10.90 1.38
CA SER A 49 13.42 -11.75 2.05
C SER A 49 13.92 -11.15 3.35
N CYS A 50 13.32 -10.06 3.79
CA CYS A 50 13.71 -9.35 4.99
C CYS A 50 13.40 -10.14 6.27
N ASN A 51 14.29 -10.08 7.26
CA ASN A 51 14.09 -10.75 8.56
C ASN A 51 14.02 -9.80 9.77
N TRP A 52 13.82 -8.49 9.55
CA TRP A 52 13.81 -7.46 10.60
C TRP A 52 12.42 -6.91 10.97
N TYR A 53 11.40 -7.76 10.97
CA TYR A 53 10.00 -7.35 11.22
C TYR A 53 9.48 -6.29 10.22
N SER A 54 10.04 -6.25 9.01
CA SER A 54 9.47 -5.55 7.85
C SER A 54 8.37 -6.39 7.21
N GLY A 55 7.53 -5.79 6.38
CA GLY A 55 6.48 -6.52 5.69
C GLY A 55 5.33 -6.91 6.59
N THR A 56 4.94 -6.03 7.52
CA THR A 56 3.93 -6.35 8.53
C THR A 56 3.00 -5.16 8.80
N ALA A 57 1.81 -5.43 9.34
CA ALA A 57 0.96 -4.40 9.91
C ALA A 57 1.48 -4.07 11.33
N LYS A 58 1.73 -2.80 11.61
CA LYS A 58 2.11 -2.32 12.95
C LYS A 58 1.07 -1.39 13.51
N SER A 59 0.91 -1.43 14.83
CA SER A 59 0.13 -0.43 15.56
C SER A 59 0.98 0.75 16.01
N GLY A 60 0.38 1.94 15.99
CA GLY A 60 0.99 3.16 16.52
C GLY A 60 0.62 4.41 15.71
N SER A 61 0.48 5.55 16.37
CA SER A 61 0.03 6.79 15.73
C SER A 61 1.13 7.57 15.00
N SER A 62 2.39 7.14 15.07
CA SER A 62 3.50 7.89 14.46
C SER A 62 3.46 7.85 12.93
N TYR A 63 2.93 6.76 12.37
CA TYR A 63 2.88 6.51 10.93
C TYR A 63 1.51 6.02 10.45
N ALA A 64 0.55 5.80 11.34
CA ALA A 64 -0.85 5.66 10.93
C ALA A 64 -1.37 7.03 10.49
N HIS A 65 -1.95 7.10 9.30
CA HIS A 65 -2.64 8.28 8.79
C HIS A 65 -4.06 8.36 9.34
N THR A 66 -4.77 7.23 9.33
CA THR A 66 -6.03 7.08 10.05
C THR A 66 -5.99 5.83 10.92
N GLY A 67 -6.97 5.68 11.82
CA GLY A 67 -7.03 4.50 12.67
C GLY A 67 -5.81 4.36 13.60
N SER A 68 -5.28 3.14 13.70
CA SER A 68 -4.19 2.78 14.60
C SER A 68 -3.15 1.87 13.98
N TYR A 69 -3.38 1.35 12.79
CA TYR A 69 -2.50 0.44 12.09
C TYR A 69 -2.00 1.03 10.77
N TYR A 70 -0.88 0.51 10.30
CA TYR A 70 -0.27 0.87 9.04
C TYR A 70 0.66 -0.27 8.59
N TYR A 71 0.98 -0.32 7.31
CA TYR A 71 2.00 -1.22 6.80
C TYR A 71 3.38 -0.65 7.08
N TYR A 72 4.26 -1.48 7.60
CA TYR A 72 5.61 -1.13 8.01
C TYR A 72 6.64 -1.95 7.23
N ASP A 73 7.56 -1.26 6.56
CA ASP A 73 8.67 -1.89 5.85
C ASP A 73 9.92 -1.04 5.92
N ARG A 74 10.92 -1.53 6.68
CA ARG A 74 12.23 -0.90 6.77
C ARG A 74 13.32 -1.67 6.05
N CYS A 75 12.93 -2.52 5.09
CA CYS A 75 13.88 -3.28 4.30
C CYS A 75 14.32 -2.54 3.04
N ALA A 76 15.04 -1.45 3.25
CA ALA A 76 15.72 -0.65 2.23
C ALA A 76 16.44 -1.49 1.15
N ASP A 77 17.28 -2.44 1.60
CA ASP A 77 18.21 -3.18 0.73
C ASP A 77 17.58 -4.40 0.03
N TYR A 78 16.34 -4.77 0.39
CA TYR A 78 15.67 -5.96 -0.12
C TYR A 78 14.40 -5.54 -0.87
N GLY A 79 14.20 -6.11 -2.05
CA GLY A 79 13.06 -5.80 -2.92
C GLY A 79 11.75 -6.37 -2.38
N ASP A 80 11.28 -5.82 -1.27
CA ASP A 80 10.04 -6.21 -0.61
C ASP A 80 8.83 -5.60 -1.34
N LYS A 81 7.71 -6.34 -1.32
CA LYS A 81 6.47 -5.91 -1.95
C LYS A 81 5.25 -6.42 -1.18
N ILE A 82 4.17 -5.65 -1.25
CA ILE A 82 2.81 -6.12 -0.95
C ILE A 82 1.94 -6.04 -2.20
N GLN A 83 1.00 -6.97 -2.31
CA GLN A 83 0.10 -7.06 -3.45
C GLN A 83 -1.30 -7.47 -3.02
N GLN A 84 -2.30 -6.82 -3.63
CA GLN A 84 -3.68 -7.27 -3.68
C GLN A 84 -4.14 -7.16 -5.14
N THR A 85 -4.91 -8.13 -5.60
CA THR A 85 -5.50 -8.11 -6.95
C THR A 85 -6.98 -7.76 -6.83
N PHE A 86 -7.49 -7.03 -7.82
CA PHE A 86 -8.89 -6.66 -7.91
C PHE A 86 -9.34 -6.72 -9.38
N PRO A 87 -10.62 -7.02 -9.63
CA PRO A 87 -11.13 -7.11 -10.99
C PRO A 87 -11.10 -5.73 -11.67
N THR A 88 -10.64 -5.70 -12.91
CA THR A 88 -10.66 -4.52 -13.77
C THR A 88 -11.50 -4.78 -15.02
N VAL A 89 -11.87 -3.69 -15.69
CA VAL A 89 -12.58 -3.65 -16.96
C VAL A 89 -11.80 -2.70 -17.87
N VAL A 90 -11.48 -3.16 -19.09
CA VAL A 90 -10.72 -2.37 -20.07
C VAL A 90 -11.51 -1.12 -20.45
N GLY A 91 -10.84 0.03 -20.41
CA GLY A 91 -11.43 1.33 -20.73
C GLY A 91 -12.11 2.03 -19.56
N ASP A 92 -12.25 1.36 -18.40
CA ASP A 92 -12.80 1.98 -17.20
C ASP A 92 -11.72 2.77 -16.43
N ILE A 93 -12.14 3.82 -15.72
CA ILE A 93 -11.27 4.66 -14.90
C ILE A 93 -11.32 4.18 -13.45
N TYR A 94 -10.14 4.04 -12.86
CA TYR A 94 -9.94 3.68 -11.46
C TYR A 94 -9.26 4.85 -10.75
N VAL A 95 -9.76 5.23 -9.58
CA VAL A 95 -9.14 6.27 -8.75
C VAL A 95 -8.36 5.58 -7.65
N ILE A 96 -7.04 5.74 -7.66
CA ILE A 96 -6.15 5.14 -6.69
C ILE A 96 -5.66 6.24 -5.75
N SER A 97 -5.68 5.97 -4.46
CA SER A 97 -5.06 6.83 -3.46
C SER A 97 -4.47 5.99 -2.34
N PHE A 98 -3.44 6.52 -1.70
CA PHE A 98 -2.76 5.91 -0.58
C PHE A 98 -2.08 7.02 0.22
N TRP A 99 -1.76 6.74 1.47
CA TRP A 99 -0.87 7.54 2.26
C TRP A 99 0.47 6.83 2.38
N LEU A 100 1.55 7.57 2.14
CA LEU A 100 2.91 7.07 2.24
C LEU A 100 3.72 8.01 3.14
N SER A 101 4.44 7.41 4.09
CA SER A 101 5.44 8.08 4.91
C SER A 101 6.78 7.42 4.70
N ASN A 102 7.84 8.24 4.63
CA ASN A 102 9.20 7.74 4.69
C ASN A 102 9.64 7.65 6.14
N TYR A 103 10.44 6.62 6.43
CA TYR A 103 11.08 6.52 7.72
C TYR A 103 12.13 7.64 7.89
N ASP A 104 12.14 8.29 9.06
CA ASP A 104 13.10 9.32 9.49
C ASP A 104 13.17 10.67 8.74
N CYS A 105 12.48 10.93 7.61
CA CYS A 105 12.43 12.31 7.08
C CYS A 105 11.27 12.72 6.17
N CYS A 106 11.02 14.03 6.23
CA CYS A 106 10.12 14.92 5.50
C CYS A 106 8.97 14.31 4.68
N GLY A 107 7.84 14.16 5.36
CA GLY A 107 6.55 14.61 4.84
C GLY A 107 5.81 13.64 3.94
N THR A 108 4.53 13.53 4.24
CA THR A 108 3.50 12.74 3.56
C THR A 108 3.30 13.22 2.12
N THR A 109 3.44 12.34 1.12
CA THR A 109 2.96 12.54 -0.26
C THR A 109 2.56 11.15 -0.77
N GLU A 110 1.41 10.90 -1.42
CA GLU A 110 1.08 11.37 -2.76
C GLU A 110 -0.33 10.89 -3.21
N ILE A 111 -1.02 11.67 -4.05
CA ILE A 111 -2.23 11.22 -4.78
C ILE A 111 -1.79 10.79 -6.18
N ALA A 112 -2.07 9.55 -6.59
CA ALA A 112 -1.78 9.07 -7.94
C ALA A 112 -3.06 8.64 -8.66
N THR A 113 -3.58 9.46 -9.57
CA THR A 113 -4.66 9.03 -10.48
C THR A 113 -4.06 8.16 -11.58
N VAL A 114 -4.50 6.91 -11.70
CA VAL A 114 -4.05 6.02 -12.77
C VAL A 114 -5.20 5.56 -13.64
N THR A 115 -5.12 5.87 -14.93
CA THR A 115 -5.98 5.28 -15.95
C THR A 115 -5.39 3.93 -16.36
N VAL A 116 -6.17 2.85 -16.21
CA VAL A 116 -5.83 1.54 -16.79
C VAL A 116 -6.35 1.54 -18.23
N GLY A 117 -5.42 1.57 -19.20
CA GLY A 117 -5.70 1.55 -20.64
C GLY A 117 -5.85 0.15 -21.20
#